data_AF-A0AAW5F1P5-F1
#
_entry.id   AF-A0AAW5F1P5-F1
#
_cell.length_a   1.000
_cell.length_b   1.000
_cell.length_c   1.000
_cell.angle_alpha   90.00
_cell.angle_beta   90.00
_cell.angle_gamma   90.00
#
_symmetry.space_group_name_H-M   'P 1'
#
loop_
_entity.id
_entity.type
_entity.pdbx_description
1 polymer ?
#
loop_
_entity_poly.entity_id
_entity_poly.type
_entity_poly.pdbx_seq_one_letter_code
_entity_poly.pdbx_strand_id
1 'polypeptide(L)'
;MKKRETGNLAGILAGSGIMIILAGGLIAFSGPLYKSIAGQNLPVSDVPIYNAGTYEGSARGYGGPITVKAKFSEYGIEDVKVEAPDETPEIGKSAAVRLSKDIWANQSHSVDSISGATMTSNAVKTAMGACVREAVKEGTELAAIIEQEIAQENAQKALPEVDELLKTIADGSYTYREPEPDENGFYNRIDIEVKDNKITALTWDAVQEDGTGKREMSAGGQYTMTESGPLWYEQADQLARYVTENQTTKGLMNDSGTSDAVSTVSIHIGGFIDCLKKCLLIAGGDTSHTSLDELLAGAADGSYNWKSGQADENGFCDQITMSVKDHKITALQWDAVDKEGTGKRKLSEDGQYVMTENGPLWFEQADMLAEYLIENQSEEGLLQETGYASDAVASVSIYAGGFLSAVKQCLLNGPE
;
A
#
# COMPACT_ATOMS: atom_id res chain seq x y z
N MET A 1 -5.51 -47.09 -23.57
CA MET A 1 -5.62 -46.64 -22.16
C MET A 1 -4.23 -46.40 -21.60
N LYS A 2 -3.84 -45.13 -21.47
CA LYS A 2 -3.04 -44.59 -20.36
C LYS A 2 -3.20 -43.08 -20.45
N LYS A 3 -3.91 -42.53 -19.46
CA LYS A 3 -4.34 -41.14 -19.36
C LYS A 3 -3.12 -40.21 -19.44
N ARG A 4 -3.24 -39.14 -20.23
CA ARG A 4 -2.47 -37.91 -20.02
C ARG A 4 -2.93 -37.33 -18.69
N GLU A 5 -2.08 -37.37 -17.68
CA GLU A 5 -2.24 -36.51 -16.51
C GLU A 5 -1.79 -35.11 -16.93
N THR A 6 -2.77 -34.27 -17.24
CA THR A 6 -2.62 -32.82 -17.17
C THR A 6 -2.40 -32.48 -15.70
N GLY A 7 -1.14 -32.35 -15.29
CA GLY A 7 -0.77 -31.80 -14.00
C GLY A 7 -1.34 -30.39 -13.88
N ASN A 8 -2.14 -30.19 -12.84
CA ASN A 8 -2.85 -28.96 -12.55
C ASN A 8 -1.83 -27.88 -12.13
N LEU A 9 -1.45 -26.98 -13.05
CA LEU A 9 -0.56 -25.84 -12.78
C LEU A 9 -1.16 -24.81 -11.81
N ALA A 10 -2.46 -24.89 -11.51
CA ALA A 10 -3.16 -23.93 -10.66
C ALA A 10 -2.84 -24.05 -9.15
N GLY A 11 -2.04 -25.03 -8.72
CA GLY A 11 -1.79 -25.32 -7.30
C GLY A 11 -0.48 -24.79 -6.70
N ILE A 12 0.36 -24.08 -7.46
CA ILE A 12 1.70 -23.62 -7.01
C ILE A 12 1.76 -22.11 -6.73
N LEU A 13 0.72 -21.34 -7.06
CA LEU A 13 0.73 -19.88 -6.98
C LEU A 13 0.28 -19.28 -5.63
N ALA A 14 0.08 -20.09 -4.59
CA ALA A 14 -0.33 -19.59 -3.28
C ALA A 14 0.85 -19.53 -2.31
N GLY A 15 1.44 -18.33 -2.17
CA GLY A 15 2.38 -17.98 -1.10
C GLY A 15 3.85 -18.00 -1.52
N SER A 16 4.49 -16.82 -1.47
CA SER A 16 5.93 -16.59 -1.64
C SER A 16 6.42 -16.75 -3.09
N GLY A 17 6.69 -15.61 -3.75
CA GLY A 17 7.08 -15.49 -5.16
C GLY A 17 8.10 -16.53 -5.63
N ILE A 18 7.86 -17.01 -6.85
CA ILE A 18 8.32 -18.29 -7.36
C ILE A 18 9.86 -18.38 -7.46
N MET A 19 10.41 -19.49 -6.96
CA MET A 19 11.76 -19.96 -7.29
C MET A 19 11.87 -20.20 -8.80
N ILE A 20 12.81 -19.53 -9.47
CA ILE A 20 13.18 -19.87 -10.84
C ILE A 20 13.97 -21.19 -10.80
N ILE A 21 13.28 -22.31 -11.03
CA ILE A 21 13.91 -23.52 -11.58
C ILE A 21 13.20 -23.84 -12.89
N LEU A 22 13.73 -23.31 -13.99
CA LEU A 22 13.34 -23.75 -15.33
C LEU A 22 13.92 -25.15 -15.58
N ALA A 23 13.09 -26.17 -15.40
CA ALA A 23 13.38 -27.53 -15.83
C ALA A 23 12.63 -27.83 -17.15
N GLY A 24 13.36 -27.97 -18.26
CA GLY A 24 12.87 -28.76 -19.40
C GLY A 24 13.31 -28.32 -20.79
N GLY A 25 14.35 -28.97 -21.33
CA GLY A 25 14.62 -28.97 -22.77
C GLY A 25 16.10 -29.06 -23.13
N LEU A 26 16.63 -30.28 -23.28
CA LEU A 26 18.01 -30.56 -23.69
C LEU A 26 18.30 -29.97 -25.09
N ILE A 27 18.98 -28.83 -25.14
CA ILE A 27 19.79 -28.42 -26.30
C ILE A 27 21.17 -28.02 -25.76
N ALA A 28 22.11 -28.96 -25.88
CA ALA A 28 23.49 -28.73 -25.54
C ALA A 28 24.10 -27.68 -26.47
N PHE A 29 24.80 -26.70 -25.89
CA PHE A 29 26.06 -26.08 -26.32
C PHE A 29 26.11 -24.59 -25.88
N SER A 30 26.25 -24.34 -24.56
CA SER A 30 26.92 -23.15 -23.97
C SER A 30 26.75 -23.02 -22.43
N GLY A 31 25.62 -23.48 -21.85
CA GLY A 31 25.33 -23.41 -20.40
C GLY A 31 26.39 -23.98 -19.42
N PRO A 32 27.16 -25.05 -19.75
CA PRO A 32 28.15 -25.61 -18.82
C PRO A 32 29.33 -24.69 -18.50
N LEU A 33 29.65 -23.70 -19.36
CA LEU A 33 30.82 -22.85 -19.16
C LEU A 33 30.58 -21.80 -18.07
N TYR A 34 29.39 -21.18 -18.00
CA TYR A 34 29.05 -20.22 -16.94
C TYR A 34 28.97 -20.89 -15.56
N LYS A 35 28.38 -22.10 -15.47
CA LYS A 35 28.36 -22.92 -14.24
C LYS A 35 29.78 -23.21 -13.70
N SER A 36 30.78 -23.29 -14.58
CA SER A 36 32.18 -23.53 -14.18
C SER A 36 32.97 -22.26 -13.82
N ILE A 37 32.59 -21.09 -14.35
CA ILE A 37 33.25 -19.80 -14.09
C ILE A 37 32.78 -19.17 -12.77
N ALA A 38 31.53 -19.39 -12.37
CA ALA A 38 31.00 -18.87 -11.10
C ALA A 38 31.54 -19.58 -9.84
N GLY A 39 32.29 -20.69 -9.99
CA GLY A 39 32.98 -21.38 -8.88
C GLY A 39 32.07 -21.98 -7.78
N GLN A 40 30.75 -21.82 -7.88
CA GLN A 40 29.74 -22.33 -6.95
C GLN A 40 28.55 -22.87 -7.76
N ASN A 41 27.91 -23.96 -7.29
CA ASN A 41 26.74 -24.60 -7.90
C ASN A 41 25.48 -23.71 -7.80
N LEU A 42 25.52 -22.50 -8.35
CA LEU A 42 24.40 -21.58 -8.34
C LEU A 42 23.28 -22.06 -9.31
N PRO A 43 22.00 -21.92 -8.93
CA PRO A 43 20.85 -22.36 -9.72
C PRO A 43 20.53 -21.37 -10.86
N VAL A 44 21.41 -21.28 -11.86
CA VAL A 44 21.20 -20.41 -13.04
C VAL A 44 20.49 -21.12 -14.20
N SER A 45 19.89 -20.34 -15.10
CA SER A 45 19.19 -20.84 -16.27
C SER A 45 20.14 -21.51 -17.27
N ASP A 46 19.67 -22.57 -17.94
CA ASP A 46 20.39 -23.21 -19.04
C ASP A 46 20.15 -22.52 -20.40
N VAL A 47 19.18 -21.61 -20.46
CA VAL A 47 18.87 -20.80 -21.65
C VAL A 47 19.00 -19.29 -21.35
N PRO A 48 19.35 -18.46 -22.34
CA PRO A 48 19.36 -17.01 -22.18
C PRO A 48 17.97 -16.46 -21.85
N ILE A 49 17.79 -15.87 -20.66
CA ILE A 49 16.52 -15.28 -20.21
C ILE A 49 16.62 -13.79 -19.86
N TYR A 50 17.84 -13.27 -19.73
CA TYR A 50 18.09 -11.85 -19.47
C TYR A 50 18.85 -11.19 -20.61
N ASN A 51 18.62 -9.90 -20.79
CA ASN A 51 19.52 -8.99 -21.46
C ASN A 51 20.68 -8.72 -20.49
N ALA A 52 21.91 -9.09 -20.89
CA ALA A 52 23.06 -8.91 -20.02
C ALA A 52 23.35 -7.43 -19.81
N GLY A 53 23.59 -7.02 -18.57
CA GLY A 53 23.71 -5.60 -18.24
C GLY A 53 23.71 -5.35 -16.73
N THR A 54 23.76 -4.07 -16.35
CA THR A 54 23.55 -3.63 -14.97
C THR A 54 22.29 -2.80 -14.94
N TYR A 55 21.41 -3.14 -14.01
CA TYR A 55 20.10 -2.54 -13.82
C TYR A 55 20.00 -2.00 -12.40
N GLU A 56 19.20 -0.96 -12.25
CA GLU A 56 19.03 -0.26 -10.98
C GLU A 56 17.55 -0.11 -10.67
N GLY A 57 17.16 -0.52 -9.48
CA GLY A 57 15.81 -0.34 -8.96
C GLY A 57 15.86 0.34 -7.61
N SER A 58 14.82 1.09 -7.28
CA SER A 58 14.69 1.76 -6.00
C SER A 58 13.29 1.56 -5.43
N ALA A 59 13.20 1.46 -4.11
CA ALA A 59 11.93 1.41 -3.40
C ALA A 59 12.10 2.02 -2.00
N ARG A 60 11.03 2.54 -1.42
CA ARG A 60 11.06 3.13 -0.08
C ARG A 60 11.16 2.04 1.00
N GLY A 61 12.21 2.10 1.82
CA GLY A 61 12.36 1.32 3.04
C GLY A 61 11.86 2.08 4.28
N TYR A 62 12.14 1.55 5.47
CA TYR A 62 11.71 2.15 6.74
C TYR A 62 12.38 3.51 7.00
N GLY A 63 13.69 3.59 6.81
CA GLY A 63 14.46 4.81 7.06
C GLY A 63 14.51 5.81 5.89
N GLY A 64 14.10 5.39 4.69
CA GLY A 64 14.30 6.13 3.45
C GLY A 64 14.45 5.22 2.24
N PRO A 65 14.84 5.77 1.07
CA PRO A 65 14.95 4.98 -0.16
C PRO A 65 16.05 3.92 -0.07
N ILE A 66 15.74 2.71 -0.55
CA ILE A 66 16.67 1.59 -0.74
C ILE A 66 16.88 1.38 -2.23
N THR A 67 18.15 1.34 -2.65
CA THR A 67 18.54 1.17 -4.05
C THR A 67 19.23 -0.17 -4.25
N VAL A 68 18.81 -0.93 -5.25
CA VAL A 68 19.41 -2.20 -5.66
C VAL A 68 20.06 -2.03 -7.02
N LYS A 69 21.35 -2.32 -7.11
CA LYS A 69 22.11 -2.41 -8.36
C LYS A 69 22.44 -3.86 -8.62
N ALA A 70 21.86 -4.43 -9.67
CA ALA A 70 22.02 -5.83 -10.02
C ALA A 70 22.66 -5.98 -11.40
N LYS A 71 23.71 -6.81 -11.49
CA LYS A 71 24.35 -7.17 -12.74
C LYS A 71 23.86 -8.53 -13.18
N PHE A 72 23.42 -8.63 -14.44
CA PHE A 72 22.93 -9.84 -15.05
C PHE A 72 23.86 -10.28 -16.18
N SER A 73 24.13 -11.59 -16.23
CA SER A 73 24.52 -12.27 -17.45
C SER A 73 23.26 -12.59 -18.26
N GLU A 74 23.40 -13.23 -19.42
CA GLU A 74 22.22 -13.73 -20.14
C GLU A 74 21.47 -14.85 -19.38
N TYR A 75 22.10 -15.51 -18.41
CA TYR A 75 21.62 -16.74 -17.78
C TYR A 75 21.20 -16.58 -16.31
N GLY A 76 21.60 -15.49 -15.67
CA GLY A 76 21.41 -15.28 -14.23
C GLY A 76 22.10 -14.03 -13.70
N ILE A 77 21.93 -13.80 -12.40
CA ILE A 77 22.47 -12.68 -11.65
C ILE A 77 23.96 -12.92 -11.36
N GLU A 78 24.81 -11.99 -11.78
CA GLU A 78 26.26 -12.00 -11.53
C GLU A 78 26.62 -11.31 -10.21
N ASP A 79 25.96 -10.20 -9.90
CA ASP A 79 26.23 -9.37 -8.73
C ASP A 79 24.97 -8.63 -8.28
N VAL A 80 24.84 -8.42 -6.97
CA VAL A 80 23.74 -7.62 -6.38
C VAL A 80 24.34 -6.78 -5.28
N LYS A 81 24.07 -5.48 -5.34
CA LYS A 81 24.44 -4.52 -4.31
C LYS A 81 23.20 -3.78 -3.84
N VAL A 82 22.92 -3.86 -2.54
CA VAL A 82 21.85 -3.13 -1.88
C VAL A 82 22.42 -1.94 -1.11
N GLU A 83 21.94 -0.74 -1.41
CA GLU A 83 22.30 0.52 -0.75
C GLU A 83 21.11 1.02 0.06
N ALA A 84 21.26 1.10 1.37
CA ALA A 84 20.21 1.53 2.31
C ALA A 84 20.77 2.55 3.31
N PRO A 85 21.14 3.77 2.87
CA PRO A 85 21.91 4.73 3.67
C PRO A 85 21.17 5.24 4.91
N ASP A 86 19.84 5.34 4.82
CA ASP A 86 19.01 5.95 5.86
C ASP A 86 18.37 4.91 6.80
N GLU A 87 18.58 3.62 6.53
CA GLU A 87 18.10 2.53 7.38
C GLU A 87 18.83 2.44 8.73
N THR A 88 18.12 1.89 9.72
CA THR A 88 18.70 1.64 11.05
C THR A 88 19.89 0.67 10.94
N PRO A 89 21.10 1.01 11.43
CA PRO A 89 22.30 0.20 11.20
C PRO A 89 22.18 -1.27 11.61
N GLU A 90 21.65 -1.55 12.79
CA GLU A 90 21.58 -2.91 13.34
C GLU A 90 20.39 -3.72 12.80
N ILE A 91 19.41 -3.06 12.17
CA ILE A 91 18.17 -3.68 11.70
C ILE A 91 18.13 -3.65 10.17
N GLY A 92 17.79 -2.50 9.57
CA GLY A 92 17.61 -2.37 8.13
C GLY A 92 18.89 -2.53 7.31
N LYS A 93 20.02 -1.96 7.75
CA LYS A 93 21.30 -2.14 7.01
C LYS A 93 21.82 -3.57 7.08
N SER A 94 21.71 -4.21 8.25
CA SER A 94 22.04 -5.62 8.44
C SER A 94 21.15 -6.52 7.56
N ALA A 95 19.84 -6.22 7.52
CA ALA A 95 18.88 -6.91 6.68
C ALA A 95 19.21 -6.77 5.18
N ALA A 96 19.51 -5.56 4.71
CA ALA A 96 19.89 -5.28 3.33
C ALA A 96 21.10 -6.12 2.88
N VAL A 97 22.15 -6.22 3.72
CA VAL A 97 23.34 -7.03 3.43
C VAL A 97 23.01 -8.51 3.33
N ARG A 98 22.15 -9.03 4.23
CA ARG A 98 21.75 -10.43 4.20
C ARG A 98 20.89 -10.74 2.97
N LEU A 99 19.89 -9.91 2.68
CA LEU A 99 19.03 -10.07 1.51
C LEU A 99 19.82 -10.00 0.19
N SER A 100 20.81 -9.12 0.09
CA SER A 100 21.71 -9.07 -1.07
C SER A 100 22.40 -10.41 -1.33
N LYS A 101 22.83 -11.10 -0.27
CA LYS A 101 23.47 -12.43 -0.37
C LYS A 101 22.46 -13.51 -0.72
N ASP A 102 21.29 -13.47 -0.10
CA ASP A 102 20.23 -14.47 -0.33
C ASP A 102 19.71 -14.38 -1.77
N ILE A 103 19.53 -13.17 -2.32
CA ILE A 103 19.13 -12.94 -3.73
C ILE A 103 20.17 -13.53 -4.67
N TRP A 104 21.45 -13.24 -4.44
CA TRP A 104 22.54 -13.75 -5.27
C TRP A 104 22.69 -15.28 -5.17
N ALA A 105 22.61 -15.84 -3.96
CA ALA A 105 22.75 -17.27 -3.75
C ALA A 105 21.58 -18.07 -4.36
N ASN A 106 20.36 -17.55 -4.22
CA ASN A 106 19.14 -18.20 -4.69
C ASN A 106 18.80 -17.85 -6.14
N GLN A 107 19.51 -16.89 -6.73
CA GLN A 107 19.24 -16.36 -8.08
C GLN A 107 17.77 -15.91 -8.24
N SER A 108 17.20 -15.33 -7.17
CA SER A 108 15.78 -14.98 -7.06
C SER A 108 15.60 -13.62 -6.41
N HIS A 109 14.70 -12.80 -6.97
CA HIS A 109 14.26 -11.55 -6.34
C HIS A 109 13.22 -11.78 -5.22
N SER A 110 12.59 -12.97 -5.20
CA SER A 110 11.70 -13.42 -4.15
C SER A 110 12.49 -14.21 -3.11
N VAL A 111 12.95 -13.51 -2.09
CA VAL A 111 13.63 -14.06 -0.91
C VAL A 111 12.78 -13.85 0.34
N ASP A 112 13.04 -14.61 1.40
CA ASP A 112 12.30 -14.47 2.66
C ASP A 112 12.58 -13.11 3.32
N SER A 113 11.54 -12.55 3.97
CA SER A 113 11.72 -11.34 4.77
C SER A 113 12.47 -11.65 6.06
N ILE A 114 13.24 -10.68 6.55
CA ILE A 114 13.94 -10.79 7.83
C ILE A 114 13.03 -10.27 8.94
N SER A 115 12.81 -11.09 9.97
CA SER A 115 12.02 -10.70 11.14
C SER A 115 12.56 -9.42 11.77
N GLY A 116 11.66 -8.46 12.04
CA GLY A 116 12.00 -7.14 12.57
C GLY A 116 12.51 -6.14 11.53
N ALA A 117 12.61 -6.52 10.25
CA ALA A 117 13.02 -5.66 9.13
C ALA A 117 12.09 -5.85 7.91
N THR A 118 10.79 -6.01 8.14
CA THR A 118 9.79 -6.31 7.10
C THR A 118 9.76 -5.24 6.01
N MET A 119 9.67 -3.96 6.39
CA MET A 119 9.63 -2.83 5.44
C MET A 119 10.88 -2.78 4.56
N THR A 120 12.06 -2.83 5.18
CA THR A 120 13.34 -2.91 4.46
C THR A 120 13.38 -4.14 3.54
N SER A 121 12.89 -5.30 4.00
CA SER A 121 12.88 -6.53 3.21
C SER A 121 11.98 -6.40 1.98
N ASN A 122 10.79 -5.83 2.13
CA ASN A 122 9.84 -5.62 1.04
C ASN A 122 10.38 -4.59 0.03
N ALA A 123 11.03 -3.53 0.50
CA ALA A 123 11.68 -2.54 -0.36
C ALA A 123 12.80 -3.18 -1.22
N VAL A 124 13.66 -4.02 -0.63
CA VAL A 124 14.71 -4.74 -1.38
C VAL A 124 14.11 -5.66 -2.44
N LYS A 125 13.06 -6.44 -2.10
CA LYS A 125 12.38 -7.32 -3.07
C LYS A 125 11.75 -6.53 -4.21
N THR A 126 11.13 -5.40 -3.89
CA THR A 126 10.50 -4.51 -4.87
C THR A 126 11.53 -3.91 -5.83
N ALA A 127 12.63 -3.36 -5.29
CA ALA A 127 13.72 -2.80 -6.07
C ALA A 127 14.44 -3.85 -6.94
N MET A 128 14.67 -5.06 -6.40
CA MET A 128 15.23 -6.16 -7.19
C MET A 128 14.25 -6.66 -8.26
N GLY A 129 12.95 -6.72 -7.96
CA GLY A 129 11.90 -7.06 -8.92
C GLY A 129 11.87 -6.08 -10.10
N ALA A 130 12.07 -4.78 -9.86
CA ALA A 130 12.22 -3.79 -10.92
C ALA A 130 13.42 -4.09 -11.83
N CYS A 131 14.58 -4.43 -11.24
CA CYS A 131 15.76 -4.84 -12.00
C CYS A 131 15.48 -6.07 -12.89
N VAL A 132 14.79 -7.08 -12.35
CA VAL A 132 14.43 -8.31 -13.08
C VAL A 132 13.46 -8.01 -14.23
N ARG A 133 12.46 -7.17 -14.00
CA ARG A 133 11.47 -6.76 -15.03
C ARG A 133 12.14 -6.03 -16.20
N GLU A 134 13.15 -5.21 -15.92
CA GLU A 134 13.89 -4.51 -16.98
C GLU A 134 14.90 -5.41 -17.69
N ALA A 135 15.51 -6.34 -16.95
CA ALA A 135 16.52 -7.25 -17.49
C ALA A 135 15.93 -8.40 -18.33
N VAL A 136 14.69 -8.85 -18.05
CA VAL A 136 14.14 -10.06 -18.69
C VAL A 136 13.94 -9.89 -20.20
N LYS A 137 14.29 -10.92 -20.97
CA LYS A 137 14.01 -10.97 -22.42
C LYS A 137 12.54 -11.24 -22.68
N GLU A 138 11.93 -10.44 -23.53
CA GLU A 138 10.57 -10.65 -24.03
C GLU A 138 10.41 -12.05 -24.64
N GLY A 139 9.22 -12.63 -24.50
CA GLY A 139 8.88 -13.94 -25.06
C GLY A 139 9.49 -15.15 -24.34
N THR A 140 10.20 -14.94 -23.23
CA THR A 140 10.66 -16.03 -22.35
C THR A 140 9.53 -16.49 -21.41
N GLU A 141 9.63 -17.71 -20.90
CA GLU A 141 8.69 -18.23 -19.89
C GLU A 141 8.73 -17.38 -18.59
N LEU A 142 9.92 -16.87 -18.23
CA LEU A 142 10.07 -15.94 -17.11
C LEU A 142 9.32 -14.62 -17.34
N ALA A 143 9.39 -14.04 -18.55
CA ALA A 143 8.63 -12.83 -18.87
C ALA A 143 7.11 -13.04 -18.73
N ALA A 144 6.60 -14.19 -19.21
CA ALA A 144 5.19 -14.52 -19.08
C ALA A 144 4.73 -14.72 -17.61
N ILE A 145 5.59 -15.30 -16.75
CA ILE A 145 5.32 -15.41 -15.32
C ILE A 145 5.30 -14.03 -14.67
N ILE A 146 6.30 -13.19 -14.94
CA ILE A 146 6.38 -11.82 -14.42
C ILE A 146 5.15 -11.00 -14.83
N GLU A 147 4.70 -11.10 -16.08
CA GLU A 147 3.48 -10.44 -16.56
C GLU A 147 2.23 -10.92 -15.80
N GLN A 148 2.12 -12.22 -15.52
CA GLN A 148 1.02 -12.77 -14.71
C GLN A 148 1.07 -12.30 -13.26
N GLU A 149 2.25 -12.25 -12.65
CA GLU A 149 2.44 -11.75 -11.28
C GLU A 149 2.08 -10.27 -11.19
N ILE A 150 2.53 -9.44 -12.15
CA ILE A 150 2.15 -8.03 -12.22
C ILE A 150 0.64 -7.89 -12.39
N ALA A 151 0.01 -8.69 -13.26
CA ALA A 151 -1.44 -8.65 -13.44
C ALA A 151 -2.20 -9.06 -12.18
N GLN A 152 -1.71 -10.05 -11.42
CA GLN A 152 -2.29 -10.46 -10.14
C GLN A 152 -2.09 -9.39 -9.07
N GLU A 153 -0.90 -8.82 -8.94
CA GLU A 153 -0.59 -7.73 -8.01
C GLU A 153 -1.48 -6.51 -8.30
N ASN A 154 -1.59 -6.12 -9.58
CA ASN A 154 -2.46 -5.03 -10.01
C ASN A 154 -3.94 -5.33 -9.74
N ALA A 155 -4.40 -6.57 -9.94
CA ALA A 155 -5.76 -6.96 -9.63
C ALA A 155 -6.05 -6.94 -8.12
N GLN A 156 -5.07 -7.30 -7.29
CA GLN A 156 -5.18 -7.26 -5.83
C GLN A 156 -5.18 -5.81 -5.30
N LYS A 157 -4.39 -4.93 -5.90
CA LYS A 157 -4.32 -3.51 -5.55
C LYS A 157 -5.42 -2.67 -6.22
N ALA A 158 -6.17 -3.24 -7.15
CA ALA A 158 -7.20 -2.52 -7.89
C ALA A 158 -8.28 -2.01 -6.94
N LEU A 159 -8.42 -0.69 -6.89
CA LEU A 159 -9.52 -0.05 -6.17
C LEU A 159 -10.82 -0.18 -7.00
N PRO A 160 -11.98 -0.38 -6.33
CA PRO A 160 -13.27 -0.46 -7.01
C PRO A 160 -13.56 0.78 -7.87
N GLU A 161 -14.42 0.64 -8.88
CA GLU A 161 -14.75 1.77 -9.76
C GLU A 161 -15.65 2.81 -9.07
N VAL A 162 -15.55 4.06 -9.54
CA VAL A 162 -16.23 5.22 -8.94
C VAL A 162 -17.75 5.00 -8.81
N ASP A 163 -18.38 4.42 -9.83
CA ASP A 163 -19.83 4.17 -9.86
C ASP A 163 -20.26 3.06 -8.88
N GLU A 164 -19.36 2.16 -8.51
CA GLU A 164 -19.60 1.16 -7.46
C GLU A 164 -19.47 1.78 -6.08
N LEU A 165 -18.40 2.56 -5.86
CA LEU A 165 -18.13 3.22 -4.58
C LEU A 165 -19.23 4.23 -4.21
N LEU A 166 -19.76 4.98 -5.18
CA LEU A 166 -20.80 5.99 -4.94
C LEU A 166 -22.11 5.42 -4.38
N LYS A 167 -22.34 4.10 -4.43
CA LYS A 167 -23.57 3.48 -3.92
C LYS A 167 -23.63 3.42 -2.39
N THR A 168 -22.49 3.55 -1.70
CA THR A 168 -22.38 3.39 -0.24
C THR A 168 -22.06 4.69 0.48
N ILE A 169 -21.85 5.79 -0.26
CA ILE A 169 -21.44 7.08 0.28
C ILE A 169 -22.68 7.93 0.55
N ALA A 170 -22.75 8.54 1.72
CA ALA A 170 -23.82 9.48 2.05
C ALA A 170 -23.66 10.82 1.31
N ASP A 171 -24.74 11.59 1.20
CA ASP A 171 -24.66 12.95 0.69
C ASP A 171 -23.76 13.81 1.60
N GLY A 172 -22.81 14.53 1.03
CA GLY A 172 -21.87 15.34 1.80
C GLY A 172 -20.66 15.84 1.02
N SER A 173 -19.82 16.60 1.72
CA SER A 173 -18.51 17.03 1.23
C SER A 173 -17.43 16.20 1.90
N TYR A 174 -16.48 15.71 1.11
CA TYR A 174 -15.39 14.86 1.59
C TYR A 174 -14.06 15.37 1.06
N THR A 175 -13.05 15.34 1.92
CA THR A 175 -11.67 15.67 1.57
C THR A 175 -10.79 14.49 1.93
N TYR A 176 -9.88 14.13 1.03
CA TYR A 176 -8.81 13.19 1.30
C TYR A 176 -7.50 13.76 0.79
N ARG A 177 -6.46 13.67 1.63
CA ARG A 177 -5.07 13.94 1.26
C ARG A 177 -4.30 12.66 1.54
N GLU A 178 -3.47 12.26 0.58
CA GLU A 178 -2.56 11.14 0.80
C GLU A 178 -1.66 11.41 2.01
N PRO A 179 -1.32 10.37 2.79
CA PRO A 179 -0.53 10.57 4.00
C PRO A 179 0.96 10.73 3.70
N GLU A 180 1.44 10.27 2.54
CA GLU A 180 2.83 10.43 2.10
C GLU A 180 2.95 11.34 0.88
N PRO A 181 4.03 12.13 0.78
CA PRO A 181 4.30 12.90 -0.42
C PRO A 181 4.93 12.04 -1.51
N ASP A 182 4.83 12.52 -2.75
CA ASP A 182 5.68 12.10 -3.85
C ASP A 182 7.16 12.46 -3.58
N GLU A 183 8.04 12.01 -4.48
CA GLU A 183 9.49 12.30 -4.42
C GLU A 183 9.83 13.81 -4.42
N ASN A 184 8.89 14.66 -4.82
CA ASN A 184 9.03 16.12 -4.87
C ASN A 184 8.38 16.83 -3.66
N GLY A 185 7.91 16.08 -2.66
CA GLY A 185 7.30 16.65 -1.46
C GLY A 185 5.83 17.07 -1.63
N PHE A 186 5.14 16.58 -2.66
CA PHE A 186 3.72 16.88 -2.89
C PHE A 186 2.81 15.69 -2.58
N TYR A 187 1.73 15.97 -1.85
CA TYR A 187 0.69 15.04 -1.47
C TYR A 187 -0.51 15.23 -2.40
N ASN A 188 -1.05 14.18 -3.01
CA ASN A 188 -2.30 14.34 -3.74
C ASN A 188 -3.43 14.64 -2.75
N ARG A 189 -4.28 15.59 -3.12
CA ARG A 189 -5.47 15.95 -2.38
C ARG A 189 -6.67 16.01 -3.30
N ILE A 190 -7.75 15.38 -2.87
CA ILE A 190 -9.05 15.37 -3.52
C ILE A 190 -10.08 16.00 -2.58
N ASP A 191 -10.89 16.88 -3.14
CA ASP A 191 -12.09 17.41 -2.50
C ASP A 191 -13.30 17.09 -3.40
N ILE A 192 -14.34 16.44 -2.84
CA ILE A 192 -15.55 16.05 -3.56
C ILE A 192 -16.82 16.49 -2.84
N GLU A 193 -17.87 16.69 -3.61
CA GLU A 193 -19.26 16.75 -3.11
C GLU A 193 -20.06 15.60 -3.73
N VAL A 194 -20.62 14.74 -2.88
CA VAL A 194 -21.50 13.65 -3.29
C VAL A 194 -22.94 14.02 -2.97
N LYS A 195 -23.82 13.82 -3.96
CA LYS A 195 -25.26 13.97 -3.81
C LYS A 195 -26.01 13.00 -4.69
N ASP A 196 -27.02 12.33 -4.14
CA ASP A 196 -27.86 11.36 -4.86
C ASP A 196 -27.01 10.28 -5.58
N ASN A 197 -25.99 9.75 -4.88
CA ASN A 197 -24.99 8.80 -5.38
C ASN A 197 -24.20 9.31 -6.61
N LYS A 198 -23.98 10.63 -6.71
CA LYS A 198 -23.17 11.23 -7.79
C LYS A 198 -22.18 12.24 -7.24
N ILE A 199 -21.00 12.29 -7.84
CA ILE A 199 -20.05 13.40 -7.68
C ILE A 199 -20.66 14.62 -8.39
N THR A 200 -20.87 15.70 -7.64
CA THR A 200 -21.41 16.97 -8.13
C THR A 200 -20.36 18.08 -8.18
N ALA A 201 -19.31 17.95 -7.38
CA ALA A 201 -18.09 18.75 -7.48
C ALA A 201 -16.88 17.85 -7.20
N LEU A 202 -15.77 18.13 -7.88
CA LEU A 202 -14.51 17.44 -7.72
C LEU A 202 -13.37 18.43 -7.96
N THR A 203 -12.41 18.46 -7.05
CA THR A 203 -11.16 19.19 -7.20
C THR A 203 -10.00 18.25 -6.93
N TRP A 204 -8.97 18.33 -7.76
CA TRP A 204 -7.67 17.73 -7.51
C TRP A 204 -6.61 18.80 -7.37
N ASP A 205 -5.75 18.64 -6.37
CA ASP A 205 -4.53 19.40 -6.19
C ASP A 205 -3.40 18.47 -5.73
N ALA A 206 -2.17 18.95 -5.86
CA ALA A 206 -0.99 18.34 -5.26
C ALA A 206 -0.38 19.39 -4.33
N VAL A 207 -0.46 19.16 -3.03
CA VAL A 207 -0.14 20.15 -1.99
C VAL A 207 1.13 19.80 -1.25
N GLN A 208 1.87 20.79 -0.78
CA GLN A 208 3.02 20.60 0.11
C GLN A 208 2.54 20.43 1.56
N GLU A 209 3.49 20.16 2.47
CA GLU A 209 3.20 20.02 3.91
C GLU A 209 2.62 21.29 4.54
N ASP A 210 3.05 22.47 4.07
CA ASP A 210 2.51 23.76 4.52
C ASP A 210 1.14 24.12 3.90
N GLY A 211 0.58 23.24 3.06
CA GLY A 211 -0.68 23.42 2.36
C GLY A 211 -0.57 24.14 1.00
N THR A 212 0.61 24.61 0.61
CA THR A 212 0.81 25.27 -0.69
C THR A 212 0.58 24.29 -1.83
N GLY A 213 -0.39 24.58 -2.71
CA GLY A 213 -0.79 23.69 -3.81
C GLY A 213 -0.12 23.99 -5.15
N LYS A 214 0.15 22.95 -5.96
CA LYS A 214 0.54 23.10 -7.38
C LYS A 214 -0.49 23.92 -8.14
N ARG A 215 -1.78 23.84 -7.75
CA ARG A 215 -2.83 24.69 -8.30
C ARG A 215 -2.55 26.18 -8.10
N GLU A 216 -2.29 26.60 -6.87
CA GLU A 216 -1.97 28.00 -6.53
C GLU A 216 -0.68 28.44 -7.23
N MET A 217 0.39 27.64 -7.12
CA MET A 217 1.67 27.95 -7.73
C MET A 217 1.56 28.06 -9.26
N SER A 218 0.78 27.20 -9.90
CA SER A 218 0.61 27.20 -11.35
C SER A 218 -0.25 28.37 -11.82
N ALA A 219 -1.31 28.72 -11.09
CA ALA A 219 -2.11 29.92 -11.36
C ALA A 219 -1.29 31.21 -11.16
N GLY A 220 -0.37 31.23 -10.18
CA GLY A 220 0.55 32.33 -9.92
C GLY A 220 1.79 32.38 -10.83
N GLY A 221 1.95 31.42 -11.74
CA GLY A 221 3.12 31.31 -12.64
C GLY A 221 4.41 30.81 -11.99
N GLN A 222 4.38 30.41 -10.71
CA GLN A 222 5.50 29.83 -9.98
C GLN A 222 5.75 28.36 -10.32
N TYR A 223 4.76 27.69 -10.93
CA TYR A 223 4.86 26.32 -11.42
C TYR A 223 4.39 26.22 -12.87
N THR A 224 5.36 26.14 -13.79
CA THR A 224 5.13 26.06 -15.23
C THR A 224 5.70 24.75 -15.77
N MET A 225 4.83 23.88 -16.29
CA MET A 225 5.24 22.59 -16.86
C MET A 225 5.96 22.75 -18.20
N THR A 226 5.40 23.59 -19.07
CA THR A 226 5.99 23.96 -20.37
C THR A 226 5.63 25.42 -20.68
N GLU A 227 6.47 26.12 -21.44
CA GLU A 227 6.24 27.54 -21.75
C GLU A 227 4.99 27.79 -22.60
N SER A 228 4.52 26.79 -23.35
CA SER A 228 3.41 26.92 -24.32
C SER A 228 2.27 25.94 -24.12
N GLY A 229 2.37 25.01 -23.17
CA GLY A 229 1.33 24.02 -22.87
C GLY A 229 0.39 24.48 -21.74
N PRO A 230 -0.70 23.72 -21.50
CA PRO A 230 -1.66 24.06 -20.46
C PRO A 230 -1.04 24.03 -19.07
N LEU A 231 -1.50 24.92 -18.21
CA LEU A 231 -1.07 24.98 -16.82
C LEU A 231 -1.52 23.71 -16.07
N TRP A 232 -0.80 23.35 -15.01
CA TRP A 232 -1.07 22.10 -14.29
C TRP A 232 -2.50 22.07 -13.76
N TYR A 233 -2.97 23.19 -13.18
CA TYR A 233 -4.33 23.27 -12.63
C TYR A 233 -5.43 23.18 -13.71
N GLU A 234 -5.15 23.68 -14.92
CA GLU A 234 -6.09 23.59 -16.03
C GLU A 234 -6.27 22.14 -16.47
N GLN A 235 -5.18 21.36 -16.46
CA GLN A 235 -5.24 19.93 -16.75
C GLN A 235 -5.96 19.17 -15.64
N ALA A 236 -5.68 19.48 -14.37
CA ALA A 236 -6.38 18.90 -13.23
C ALA A 236 -7.89 19.18 -13.26
N ASP A 237 -8.31 20.41 -13.61
CA ASP A 237 -9.72 20.77 -13.76
C ASP A 237 -10.41 20.01 -14.88
N GLN A 238 -9.70 19.71 -15.97
CA GLN A 238 -10.26 18.95 -17.09
C GLN A 238 -10.50 17.49 -16.70
N LEU A 239 -9.61 16.88 -15.91
CA LEU A 239 -9.81 15.54 -15.36
C LEU A 239 -10.98 15.51 -14.37
N ALA A 240 -11.04 16.49 -13.47
CA ALA A 240 -12.14 16.62 -12.51
C ALA A 240 -13.50 16.76 -13.20
N ARG A 241 -13.58 17.59 -14.26
CA ARG A 241 -14.79 17.72 -15.08
C ARG A 241 -15.15 16.41 -15.77
N TYR A 242 -14.19 15.73 -16.39
CA TYR A 242 -14.43 14.44 -17.04
C TYR A 242 -15.08 13.44 -16.09
N VAL A 243 -14.52 13.26 -14.88
CA VAL A 243 -15.07 12.34 -13.90
C VAL A 243 -16.44 12.80 -13.38
N THR A 244 -16.63 14.11 -13.15
CA THR A 244 -17.92 14.65 -12.72
C THR A 244 -19.02 14.45 -13.77
N GLU A 245 -18.69 14.54 -15.06
CA GLU A 245 -19.66 14.33 -16.14
C GLU A 245 -19.95 12.85 -16.40
N ASN A 246 -18.94 11.99 -16.29
CA ASN A 246 -19.04 10.57 -16.67
C ASN A 246 -19.23 9.61 -15.48
N GLN A 247 -19.00 10.08 -14.25
CA GLN A 247 -19.08 9.30 -12.99
C GLN A 247 -18.21 8.04 -13.01
N THR A 248 -17.07 8.09 -13.71
CA THR A 248 -16.16 6.95 -13.86
C THR A 248 -14.72 7.39 -14.13
N THR A 249 -13.77 6.56 -13.71
CA THR A 249 -12.35 6.65 -14.08
C THR A 249 -11.95 5.63 -15.15
N LYS A 250 -12.86 4.72 -15.54
CA LYS A 250 -12.59 3.66 -16.48
C LYS A 250 -12.19 4.22 -17.85
N GLY A 251 -11.01 3.80 -18.33
CA GLY A 251 -10.47 4.24 -19.61
C GLY A 251 -9.95 5.68 -19.63
N LEU A 252 -9.89 6.36 -18.47
CA LEU A 252 -9.35 7.72 -18.38
C LEU A 252 -7.83 7.73 -18.57
N MET A 253 -7.14 6.71 -18.05
CA MET A 253 -5.69 6.56 -18.12
C MET A 253 -5.28 5.58 -19.23
N ASN A 254 -4.29 5.97 -20.02
CA ASN A 254 -3.64 5.12 -21.01
C ASN A 254 -2.43 4.37 -20.40
N ASP A 255 -1.79 3.50 -21.17
CA ASP A 255 -0.65 2.68 -20.72
C ASP A 255 0.59 3.52 -20.35
N SER A 256 0.67 4.78 -20.80
CA SER A 256 1.74 5.72 -20.41
C SER A 256 1.45 6.46 -19.10
N GLY A 257 0.29 6.24 -18.48
CA GLY A 257 -0.13 6.91 -17.26
C GLY A 257 -0.70 8.32 -17.46
N THR A 258 -0.92 8.75 -18.70
CA THR A 258 -1.57 10.03 -19.08
C THR A 258 -2.99 9.78 -19.59
N SER A 259 -3.66 10.75 -20.22
CA SER A 259 -5.04 10.58 -20.73
C SER A 259 -5.15 10.75 -22.24
N ASP A 260 -5.69 9.73 -22.92
CA ASP A 260 -6.16 9.87 -24.31
C ASP A 260 -7.62 10.36 -24.37
N ALA A 261 -8.39 10.13 -23.30
CA ALA A 261 -9.79 10.55 -23.19
C ALA A 261 -9.92 12.09 -23.03
N VAL A 262 -8.90 12.72 -22.46
CA VAL A 262 -8.80 14.18 -22.31
C VAL A 262 -7.56 14.67 -23.03
N SER A 263 -7.68 14.90 -24.35
CA SER A 263 -6.55 15.15 -25.28
C SER A 263 -5.57 16.29 -24.93
N THR A 264 -5.94 17.19 -24.04
CA THR A 264 -5.13 18.33 -23.56
C THR A 264 -4.31 18.00 -22.32
N VAL A 265 -4.57 16.85 -21.69
CA VAL A 265 -3.89 16.41 -20.48
C VAL A 265 -2.65 15.62 -20.88
N SER A 266 -1.49 16.12 -20.46
CA SER A 266 -0.18 15.49 -20.65
C SER A 266 0.49 15.11 -19.32
N ILE A 267 -0.11 15.44 -18.19
CA ILE A 267 0.37 15.04 -16.86
C ILE A 267 0.05 13.57 -16.58
N HIS A 268 0.87 12.93 -15.75
CA HIS A 268 0.54 11.61 -15.22
C HIS A 268 -0.66 11.72 -14.26
N ILE A 269 -1.65 10.84 -14.43
CA ILE A 269 -2.95 10.92 -13.73
C ILE A 269 -3.20 9.75 -12.76
N GLY A 270 -2.22 8.86 -12.59
CA GLY A 270 -2.35 7.73 -11.65
C GLY A 270 -2.68 8.18 -10.23
N GLY A 271 -1.96 9.19 -9.72
CA GLY A 271 -2.22 9.77 -8.39
C GLY A 271 -3.61 10.40 -8.26
N PHE A 272 -4.14 11.01 -9.32
CA PHE A 272 -5.52 11.52 -9.32
C PHE A 272 -6.55 10.40 -9.15
N ILE A 273 -6.41 9.32 -9.93
CA ILE A 273 -7.37 8.20 -9.92
C ILE A 273 -7.30 7.45 -8.58
N ASP A 274 -6.10 7.16 -8.09
CA ASP A 274 -5.89 6.45 -6.83
C ASP A 274 -6.42 7.26 -5.64
N CYS A 275 -6.03 8.53 -5.56
CA CYS A 275 -6.47 9.44 -4.49
C CYS A 275 -7.99 9.66 -4.51
N LEU A 276 -8.62 9.78 -5.69
CA LEU A 276 -10.07 9.89 -5.82
C LEU A 276 -10.78 8.63 -5.29
N LYS A 277 -10.35 7.45 -5.72
CA LYS A 277 -10.98 6.19 -5.30
C LYS A 277 -10.78 5.93 -3.81
N LYS A 278 -9.62 6.24 -3.25
CA LYS A 278 -9.38 6.23 -1.80
C LYS A 278 -10.27 7.22 -1.05
N CYS A 279 -10.44 8.43 -1.58
CA CYS A 279 -11.37 9.42 -1.02
C CYS A 279 -12.79 8.86 -0.94
N LEU A 280 -13.26 8.21 -2.00
CA LEU A 280 -14.59 7.60 -2.06
C LEU A 280 -14.73 6.40 -1.10
N LEU A 281 -13.73 5.52 -1.03
CA LEU A 281 -13.70 4.41 -0.06
C LEU A 281 -13.81 4.91 1.38
N ILE A 282 -12.97 5.88 1.74
CA ILE A 282 -12.93 6.47 3.08
C ILE A 282 -14.24 7.19 3.41
N ALA A 283 -14.81 7.92 2.44
CA ALA A 283 -16.13 8.55 2.58
C ALA A 283 -17.25 7.53 2.83
N GLY A 284 -17.12 6.31 2.30
CA GLY A 284 -17.99 5.17 2.57
C GLY A 284 -17.68 4.43 3.88
N GLY A 285 -16.67 4.87 4.64
CA GLY A 285 -16.23 4.24 5.89
C GLY A 285 -15.23 3.09 5.70
N ASP A 286 -14.78 2.80 4.48
CA ASP A 286 -13.83 1.72 4.19
C ASP A 286 -12.39 2.23 4.22
N THR A 287 -11.62 1.75 5.20
CA THR A 287 -10.19 2.06 5.38
C THR A 287 -9.28 0.88 5.05
N SER A 288 -9.78 -0.15 4.36
CA SER A 288 -9.01 -1.36 4.04
C SER A 288 -7.83 -1.10 3.09
N HIS A 289 -7.92 -0.06 2.26
CA HIS A 289 -6.88 0.37 1.33
C HIS A 289 -6.02 1.52 1.88
N THR A 290 -5.92 1.62 3.19
CA THR A 290 -5.09 2.63 3.88
C THR A 290 -4.35 1.96 5.02
N SER A 291 -3.01 2.05 5.01
CA SER A 291 -2.19 1.46 6.06
C SER A 291 -2.14 2.38 7.30
N LEU A 292 -2.18 1.79 8.50
CA LEU A 292 -1.94 2.55 9.74
C LEU A 292 -0.56 3.21 9.73
N ASP A 293 0.46 2.50 9.26
CA ASP A 293 1.85 2.98 9.23
C ASP A 293 1.98 4.21 8.31
N GLU A 294 1.32 4.16 7.14
CA GLU A 294 1.27 5.29 6.21
C GLU A 294 0.58 6.48 6.86
N LEU A 295 -0.58 6.27 7.50
CA LEU A 295 -1.31 7.34 8.19
C LEU A 295 -0.49 7.97 9.32
N LEU A 296 0.24 7.17 10.09
CA LEU A 296 1.09 7.66 11.16
C LEU A 296 2.27 8.47 10.62
N ALA A 297 2.89 8.03 9.52
CA ALA A 297 3.97 8.77 8.87
C ALA A 297 3.54 10.17 8.39
N GLY A 298 2.26 10.32 8.02
CA GLY A 298 1.66 11.61 7.66
C GLY A 298 0.98 12.37 8.81
N ALA A 299 0.90 11.78 10.01
CA ALA A 299 0.16 12.35 11.12
C ALA A 299 0.95 13.47 11.80
N ALA A 300 0.29 14.62 12.01
CA ALA A 300 0.85 15.72 12.78
C ALA A 300 0.85 15.43 14.29
N ASP A 301 1.77 16.03 15.02
CA ASP A 301 1.77 16.03 16.48
C ASP A 301 0.48 16.67 17.01
N GLY A 302 -0.19 16.01 17.95
CA GLY A 302 -1.41 16.56 18.54
C GLY A 302 -2.31 15.54 19.23
N SER A 303 -3.44 16.06 19.71
CA SER A 303 -4.54 15.26 20.22
C SER A 303 -5.57 15.07 19.12
N TYR A 304 -6.07 13.85 19.00
CA TYR A 304 -7.02 13.42 17.98
C TYR A 304 -8.27 12.91 18.69
N ASN A 305 -9.42 13.31 18.18
CA ASN A 305 -10.72 12.90 18.71
C ASN A 305 -11.67 12.71 17.55
N TRP A 306 -12.18 11.49 17.42
CA TRP A 306 -13.07 11.13 16.35
C TRP A 306 -14.21 10.29 16.88
N LYS A 307 -15.41 10.56 16.38
CA LYS A 307 -16.62 9.79 16.66
C LYS A 307 -17.29 9.45 15.33
N SER A 308 -17.59 8.18 15.14
CA SER A 308 -18.34 7.71 13.96
C SER A 308 -19.70 8.41 13.85
N GLY A 309 -20.06 8.80 12.63
CA GLY A 309 -21.33 9.51 12.35
C GLY A 309 -22.56 8.60 12.31
N GLN A 310 -22.37 7.29 12.15
CA GLN A 310 -23.44 6.29 12.12
C GLN A 310 -23.32 5.37 13.33
N ALA A 311 -24.45 5.09 13.97
CA ALA A 311 -24.50 4.12 15.05
C ALA A 311 -24.56 2.68 14.50
N ASP A 312 -23.98 1.75 15.23
CA ASP A 312 -24.12 0.31 15.00
C ASP A 312 -25.58 -0.15 15.18
N GLU A 313 -25.85 -1.42 14.88
CA GLU A 313 -27.20 -2.01 15.04
C GLU A 313 -27.75 -1.93 16.48
N ASN A 314 -26.87 -1.70 17.46
CA ASN A 314 -27.22 -1.55 18.87
C ASN A 314 -27.29 -0.09 19.32
N GLY A 315 -27.14 0.88 18.40
CA GLY A 315 -27.23 2.31 18.70
C GLY A 315 -25.96 2.95 19.24
N PHE A 316 -24.79 2.31 19.11
CA PHE A 316 -23.51 2.85 19.56
C PHE A 316 -22.65 3.36 18.41
N CYS A 317 -22.02 4.50 18.60
CA CYS A 317 -20.99 5.07 17.72
C CYS A 317 -19.61 4.80 18.31
N ASP A 318 -18.67 4.27 17.53
CA ASP A 318 -17.25 4.24 17.89
C ASP A 318 -16.72 5.65 18.16
N GLN A 319 -15.90 5.78 19.19
CA GLN A 319 -15.18 6.98 19.57
C GLN A 319 -13.73 6.65 19.88
N ILE A 320 -12.80 7.37 19.25
CA ILE A 320 -11.36 7.27 19.48
C ILE A 320 -10.86 8.57 20.08
N THR A 321 -10.08 8.46 21.14
CA THR A 321 -9.25 9.55 21.66
C THR A 321 -7.79 9.10 21.58
N MET A 322 -6.93 9.90 20.96
CA MET A 322 -5.56 9.50 20.66
C MET A 322 -4.61 10.69 20.76
N SER A 323 -3.34 10.43 21.04
CA SER A 323 -2.28 11.44 21.01
C SER A 323 -1.14 10.94 20.14
N VAL A 324 -0.76 11.73 19.14
CA VAL A 324 0.36 11.44 18.26
C VAL A 324 1.50 12.41 18.56
N LYS A 325 2.72 11.89 18.61
CA LYS A 325 3.94 12.68 18.73
C LYS A 325 5.07 12.01 17.96
N ASP A 326 5.81 12.79 17.18
CA ASP A 326 6.92 12.32 16.34
C ASP A 326 6.48 11.14 15.46
N HIS A 327 5.29 11.26 14.83
CA HIS A 327 4.64 10.23 14.02
C HIS A 327 4.31 8.92 14.77
N LYS A 328 4.20 8.97 16.11
CA LYS A 328 3.90 7.81 16.95
C LYS A 328 2.70 8.02 17.85
N ILE A 329 1.88 6.99 17.97
CA ILE A 329 0.81 6.91 18.96
C ILE A 329 1.44 6.85 20.35
N THR A 330 1.14 7.82 21.20
CA THR A 330 1.63 7.91 22.59
C THR A 330 0.53 7.64 23.61
N ALA A 331 -0.73 7.79 23.20
CA ALA A 331 -1.91 7.43 23.97
C ALA A 331 -3.03 7.07 22.97
N LEU A 332 -3.83 6.08 23.30
CA LEU A 332 -4.96 5.64 22.49
C LEU A 332 -6.04 5.07 23.41
N GLN A 333 -7.28 5.48 23.19
CA GLN A 333 -8.44 4.98 23.88
C GLN A 333 -9.56 4.78 22.88
N TRP A 334 -10.19 3.61 22.95
CA TRP A 334 -11.42 3.30 22.25
C TRP A 334 -12.58 3.16 23.23
N ASP A 335 -13.70 3.74 22.85
CA ASP A 335 -15.00 3.54 23.45
C ASP A 335 -16.06 3.44 22.34
N ALA A 336 -17.23 2.92 22.68
CA ALA A 336 -18.40 2.99 21.82
C ALA A 336 -19.53 3.64 22.63
N VAL A 337 -20.03 4.79 22.17
CA VAL A 337 -20.94 5.64 22.93
C VAL A 337 -22.33 5.66 22.30
N ASP A 338 -23.37 5.58 23.13
CA ASP A 338 -24.75 5.69 22.67
C ASP A 338 -25.14 7.14 22.30
N LYS A 339 -26.40 7.31 21.90
CA LYS A 339 -26.98 8.63 21.57
C LYS A 339 -27.02 9.60 22.75
N GLU A 340 -27.05 9.11 23.99
CA GLU A 340 -26.99 9.91 25.21
C GLU A 340 -25.54 10.25 25.61
N GLY A 341 -24.55 9.67 24.94
CA GLY A 341 -23.12 9.82 25.24
C GLY A 341 -22.61 8.86 26.31
N THR A 342 -23.38 7.83 26.67
CA THR A 342 -22.93 6.80 27.61
C THR A 342 -22.10 5.75 26.87
N GLY A 343 -20.86 5.58 27.31
CA GLY A 343 -19.91 4.63 26.71
C GLY A 343 -20.06 3.19 27.18
N LYS A 344 -19.82 2.22 26.28
CA LYS A 344 -19.66 0.80 26.60
C LYS A 344 -18.56 0.58 27.63
N ARG A 345 -17.51 1.41 27.62
CA ARG A 345 -16.48 1.40 28.68
C ARG A 345 -17.08 1.58 30.06
N LYS A 346 -17.80 2.67 30.28
CA LYS A 346 -18.44 2.96 31.58
C LYS A 346 -19.45 1.89 31.97
N LEU A 347 -20.29 1.45 31.03
CA LEU A 347 -21.26 0.38 31.29
C LEU A 347 -20.55 -0.94 31.68
N SER A 348 -19.41 -1.23 31.06
CA SER A 348 -18.61 -2.41 31.37
C SER A 348 -17.91 -2.30 32.73
N GLU A 349 -17.39 -1.13 33.09
CA GLU A 349 -16.81 -0.85 34.42
C GLU A 349 -17.86 -0.96 35.53
N ASP A 350 -19.08 -0.46 35.29
CA ASP A 350 -20.20 -0.54 36.22
C ASP A 350 -20.86 -1.94 36.27
N GLY A 351 -20.37 -2.91 35.48
CA GLY A 351 -20.91 -4.28 35.39
C GLY A 351 -22.27 -4.39 34.69
N GLN A 352 -22.71 -3.34 34.00
CA GLN A 352 -23.97 -3.28 33.26
C GLN A 352 -23.83 -3.81 31.82
N TYR A 353 -22.59 -3.97 31.34
CA TYR A 353 -22.27 -4.57 30.05
C TYR A 353 -21.25 -5.70 30.22
N VAL A 354 -21.74 -6.94 30.22
CA VAL A 354 -20.92 -8.14 30.43
C VAL A 354 -20.97 -8.99 29.15
N MET A 355 -19.81 -9.11 28.49
CA MET A 355 -19.67 -9.88 27.25
C MET A 355 -19.53 -11.38 27.50
N THR A 356 -18.80 -11.75 28.54
CA THR A 356 -18.55 -13.14 28.93
C THR A 356 -18.55 -13.26 30.45
N GLU A 357 -19.11 -14.34 30.99
CA GLU A 357 -19.19 -14.54 32.45
C GLU A 357 -17.82 -14.73 33.11
N ASN A 358 -16.83 -15.26 32.38
CA ASN A 358 -15.50 -15.60 32.92
C ASN A 358 -14.32 -14.99 32.15
N GLY A 359 -14.58 -14.16 31.13
CA GLY A 359 -13.55 -13.51 30.33
C GLY A 359 -13.41 -12.02 30.68
N PRO A 360 -12.43 -11.32 30.07
CA PRO A 360 -12.17 -9.92 30.35
C PRO A 360 -13.37 -9.03 30.00
N LEU A 361 -13.50 -7.94 30.74
CA LEU A 361 -14.50 -6.90 30.49
C LEU A 361 -14.25 -6.23 29.14
N TRP A 362 -15.29 -5.61 28.57
CA TRP A 362 -15.18 -5.03 27.23
C TRP A 362 -14.10 -3.95 27.18
N PHE A 363 -14.02 -3.09 28.20
CA PHE A 363 -13.02 -2.03 28.25
C PHE A 363 -11.59 -2.56 28.39
N GLU A 364 -11.40 -3.66 29.15
CA GLU A 364 -10.08 -4.29 29.30
C GLU A 364 -9.60 -4.82 27.94
N GLN A 365 -10.50 -5.44 27.17
CA GLN A 365 -10.18 -5.90 25.81
C GLN A 365 -9.87 -4.74 24.86
N ALA A 366 -10.60 -3.63 24.96
CA ALA A 366 -10.32 -2.43 24.18
C ALA A 366 -8.95 -1.80 24.54
N ASP A 367 -8.59 -1.80 25.83
CA ASP A 367 -7.28 -1.32 26.29
C ASP A 367 -6.14 -2.21 25.78
N MET A 368 -6.31 -3.54 25.77
CA MET A 368 -5.32 -4.46 25.19
C MET A 368 -5.06 -4.22 23.70
N LEU A 369 -6.11 -3.88 22.93
CA LEU A 369 -5.96 -3.51 21.52
C LEU A 369 -5.23 -2.16 21.35
N ALA A 370 -5.53 -1.18 22.21
CA ALA A 370 -4.86 0.11 22.20
C ALA A 370 -3.37 -0.01 22.58
N GLU A 371 -3.05 -0.78 23.62
CA GLU A 371 -1.68 -1.09 24.04
C GLU A 371 -0.89 -1.74 22.90
N TYR A 372 -1.48 -2.69 22.19
CA TYR A 372 -0.83 -3.31 21.03
C TYR A 372 -0.40 -2.28 19.98
N LEU A 373 -1.29 -1.38 19.57
CA LEU A 373 -0.95 -0.35 18.58
C LEU A 373 0.06 0.66 19.10
N ILE A 374 0.01 1.02 20.39
CA ILE A 374 1.00 1.91 21.02
C ILE A 374 2.39 1.25 21.04
N GLU A 375 2.49 -0.04 21.32
CA GLU A 375 3.78 -0.74 21.39
C GLU A 375 4.37 -1.00 20.01
N ASN A 376 3.54 -1.41 19.05
CA ASN A 376 4.00 -1.87 17.74
C ASN A 376 4.02 -0.74 16.70
N GLN A 377 3.26 0.34 16.90
CA GLN A 377 3.08 1.43 15.92
C GLN A 377 2.65 0.94 14.53
N SER A 378 1.99 -0.23 14.50
CA SER A 378 1.58 -0.92 13.29
C SER A 378 0.41 -1.85 13.57
N GLU A 379 -0.38 -2.12 12.54
CA GLU A 379 -1.45 -3.11 12.54
C GLU A 379 -0.97 -4.52 12.17
N GLU A 380 0.29 -4.67 11.75
CA GLU A 380 0.87 -5.94 11.33
C GLU A 380 0.73 -6.99 12.44
N GLY A 381 -0.03 -8.05 12.16
CA GLY A 381 -0.24 -9.14 13.11
C GLY A 381 -1.33 -8.88 14.15
N LEU A 382 -2.03 -7.75 14.14
CA LEU A 382 -3.14 -7.48 15.07
C LEU A 382 -4.37 -8.35 14.76
N LEU A 383 -4.70 -8.52 13.49
CA LEU A 383 -5.94 -9.15 13.04
C LEU A 383 -5.69 -10.50 12.36
N GLN A 384 -6.64 -11.42 12.54
CA GLN A 384 -6.82 -12.58 11.67
C GLN A 384 -7.57 -12.17 10.38
N GLU A 385 -7.61 -13.04 9.38
CA GLU A 385 -8.40 -12.82 8.15
C GLU A 385 -9.89 -12.57 8.42
N THR A 386 -10.40 -13.02 9.57
CA THR A 386 -11.80 -12.81 10.00
C THR A 386 -12.07 -11.40 10.54
N GLY A 387 -11.03 -10.60 10.78
CA GLY A 387 -11.11 -9.29 11.44
C GLY A 387 -11.19 -9.34 12.97
N TYR A 388 -11.12 -10.53 13.57
CA TYR A 388 -10.93 -10.68 15.02
C TYR A 388 -9.45 -10.58 15.39
N ALA A 389 -9.17 -10.30 16.66
CA ALA A 389 -7.81 -10.23 17.18
C ALA A 389 -7.04 -11.55 16.95
N SER A 390 -5.76 -11.43 16.62
CA SER A 390 -4.86 -12.56 16.47
C SER A 390 -4.39 -13.11 17.83
N ASP A 391 -3.59 -14.18 17.79
CA ASP A 391 -2.93 -14.73 18.97
C ASP A 391 -1.96 -13.73 19.64
N ALA A 392 -1.55 -12.66 18.96
CA ALA A 392 -0.73 -11.60 19.55
C ALA A 392 -1.46 -10.86 20.68
N VAL A 393 -2.81 -10.89 20.67
CA VAL A 393 -3.67 -10.32 21.71
C VAL A 393 -4.73 -11.35 22.13
N ALA A 394 -4.29 -12.58 22.43
CA ALA A 394 -5.15 -13.77 22.56
C ALA A 394 -6.32 -13.69 23.56
N SER A 395 -6.28 -12.79 24.55
CA SER A 395 -7.40 -12.60 25.49
C SER A 395 -8.54 -11.74 24.92
N VAL A 396 -8.33 -11.12 23.76
CA VAL A 396 -9.32 -10.28 23.08
C VAL A 396 -10.25 -11.14 22.22
N SER A 397 -11.53 -11.04 22.51
CA SER A 397 -12.63 -11.73 21.84
C SER A 397 -13.59 -10.78 21.10
N ILE A 398 -13.50 -9.48 21.38
CA ILE A 398 -14.25 -8.45 20.64
C ILE A 398 -13.71 -8.31 19.21
N TYR A 399 -14.58 -7.83 18.31
CA TYR A 399 -14.22 -7.61 16.92
C TYR A 399 -13.24 -6.43 16.79
N ALA A 400 -11.96 -6.74 16.53
CA ALA A 400 -10.88 -5.77 16.48
C ALA A 400 -10.79 -5.01 15.15
N GLY A 401 -11.42 -5.51 14.08
CA GLY A 401 -11.49 -4.82 12.79
C GLY A 401 -12.22 -3.47 12.89
N GLY A 402 -13.28 -3.38 13.70
CA GLY A 402 -14.00 -2.13 13.96
C GLY A 402 -13.12 -1.10 14.67
N PHE A 403 -12.37 -1.55 15.69
CA PHE A 403 -11.37 -0.74 16.37
C PHE A 403 -10.31 -0.18 15.42
N LEU A 404 -9.70 -1.05 14.60
CA LEU A 404 -8.65 -0.63 13.68
C LEU A 404 -9.16 0.38 12.65
N SER A 405 -10.36 0.14 12.10
CA SER A 405 -11.02 1.08 11.20
C SER A 405 -11.26 2.44 11.87
N ALA A 406 -11.76 2.44 13.11
CA ALA A 406 -11.99 3.66 13.89
C ALA A 406 -10.68 4.45 14.15
N VAL A 407 -9.57 3.77 14.45
CA VAL A 407 -8.25 4.42 14.63
C VAL A 407 -7.79 5.07 13.32
N LYS A 408 -7.92 4.38 12.18
CA LYS A 408 -7.57 4.93 10.87
C LYS A 408 -8.42 6.14 10.52
N GLN A 409 -9.73 6.07 10.75
CA GLN A 409 -10.65 7.19 10.56
C GLN A 409 -10.28 8.39 11.44
N CYS A 410 -9.85 8.14 12.69
CA CYS A 410 -9.38 9.18 13.58
C CYS A 410 -8.13 9.90 13.05
N LEU A 411 -7.13 9.16 12.54
CA LEU A 411 -5.96 9.74 11.88
C LEU A 411 -6.33 10.55 10.64
N LEU A 412 -7.22 10.01 9.80
CA LEU A 412 -7.71 10.67 8.58
C LEU A 412 -8.46 11.97 8.87
N ASN A 413 -9.14 12.07 10.01
CA ASN A 413 -9.82 13.28 10.45
C ASN A 413 -8.84 14.39 10.88
N GLY A 414 -7.61 14.04 11.24
CA GLY A 414 -6.61 14.97 11.73
C GLY A 414 -6.78 15.34 13.22
N PRO A 415 -5.81 16.10 13.78
CA PRO A 415 -5.84 16.54 15.17
C PRO A 415 -6.89 17.63 15.42
N GLU A 416 -7.27 17.81 16.70
CA GLU A 416 -8.18 18.87 17.18
C GLU A 416 -7.61 20.30 17.08
#